data_AF-A0A078L513-F1
#
_entry.id   AF-A0A078L513-F1
#
_cell.length_a   1.000
_cell.length_b   1.000
_cell.length_c   1.000
_cell.angle_alpha   90.00
_cell.angle_beta   90.00
_cell.angle_gamma   90.00
#
_symmetry.space_group_name_H-M   'P 1'
#
loop_
_entity.id
_entity.type
_entity.pdbx_description
1 polymer ?
#
loop_
_entity_poly.entity_id
_entity_poly.type
_entity_poly.pdbx_seq_one_letter_code
_entity_poly.pdbx_strand_id
1 'polypeptide(L)'
;MASAKYDKERIVLVDMDEMDFSSDINTAFTTVGISTCIAFIIRGQCWIEDELKPFCGLYHWSGFPIRTKNQMKEIEDTLEDFFACLREDLDVDNNSILMLSELVFIGGEKCQADRGGEIILSGTEREVDCLTRTLIDFDFSGRLIDVKQEQIKQHHFLTSGDQSLSITVNLTNWSYLLDNPEPIVNSDGIQPDSEFYFSMR
;
A
#
# COMPACT_ATOMS: atom_id res chain seq x y z
N MET A 1 -16.06 -28.67 -25.88
CA MET A 1 -16.48 -27.69 -24.85
C MET A 1 -15.66 -27.97 -23.60
N ALA A 2 -14.57 -27.23 -23.40
CA ALA A 2 -13.76 -27.35 -22.19
C ALA A 2 -14.44 -26.53 -21.09
N SER A 3 -14.81 -27.21 -20.00
CA SER A 3 -15.25 -26.56 -18.77
C SER A 3 -14.06 -25.81 -18.20
N ALA A 4 -14.10 -24.48 -18.25
CA ALA A 4 -13.20 -23.65 -17.46
C ALA A 4 -13.50 -23.97 -15.99
N LYS A 5 -12.59 -24.68 -15.33
CA LYS A 5 -12.55 -24.71 -13.87
C LYS A 5 -12.25 -23.28 -13.44
N TYR A 6 -13.19 -22.66 -12.74
CA TYR A 6 -12.90 -21.44 -12.01
C TYR A 6 -11.98 -21.86 -10.87
N ASP A 7 -10.66 -21.71 -11.06
CA ASP A 7 -9.74 -21.81 -9.96
C ASP A 7 -10.10 -20.68 -8.99
N LYS A 8 -10.42 -21.07 -7.76
CA LYS A 8 -10.92 -20.15 -6.74
C LYS A 8 -9.76 -19.25 -6.33
N GLU A 9 -9.97 -17.94 -6.37
CA GLU A 9 -9.02 -16.95 -5.85
C GLU A 9 -8.64 -17.29 -4.40
N ARG A 10 -7.34 -17.38 -4.15
CA ARG A 10 -6.71 -17.54 -2.85
C ARG A 10 -6.45 -16.17 -2.27
N ILE A 11 -7.06 -15.88 -1.13
CA ILE A 11 -6.81 -14.66 -0.37
C ILE A 11 -5.80 -14.97 0.73
N VAL A 12 -4.73 -14.19 0.80
CA VAL A 12 -3.69 -14.23 1.83
C VAL A 12 -3.81 -12.97 2.68
N LEU A 13 -3.89 -13.13 4.00
CA LEU A 13 -3.91 -12.01 4.94
C LEU A 13 -2.46 -11.60 5.24
N VAL A 14 -2.20 -10.30 5.16
CA VAL A 14 -0.91 -9.68 5.50
C VAL A 14 -1.10 -8.90 6.79
N ASP A 15 -0.54 -9.40 7.87
CA ASP A 15 -0.64 -8.77 9.19
C ASP A 15 0.33 -7.57 9.32
N MET A 16 0.21 -6.82 10.40
CA MET A 16 1.06 -5.66 10.67
C MET A 16 2.53 -6.05 10.78
N ASP A 17 3.39 -5.26 10.13
CA ASP A 17 4.82 -5.46 9.91
C ASP A 17 5.18 -6.73 9.12
N GLU A 18 4.20 -7.33 8.43
CA GLU A 18 4.40 -8.42 7.48
C GLU A 18 4.22 -7.95 6.04
N MET A 19 4.93 -8.60 5.12
CA MET A 19 4.82 -8.40 3.68
C MET A 19 4.74 -9.74 2.96
N ASP A 20 4.07 -9.76 1.81
CA ASP A 20 3.97 -10.94 0.97
C ASP A 20 3.86 -10.54 -0.51
N PHE A 21 4.34 -11.40 -1.40
CA PHE A 21 4.49 -11.16 -2.84
C PHE A 21 4.09 -12.39 -3.66
N SER A 22 3.51 -12.18 -4.83
CA SER A 22 3.13 -13.29 -5.71
C SER A 22 3.10 -12.89 -7.18
N SER A 23 3.40 -13.87 -8.03
CA SER A 23 3.20 -13.85 -9.48
C SER A 23 2.02 -14.74 -9.94
N ASP A 24 1.30 -15.36 -9.00
CA ASP A 24 0.12 -16.19 -9.28
C ASP A 24 -1.12 -15.32 -9.49
N ILE A 25 -1.76 -15.47 -10.66
CA ILE A 25 -2.97 -14.75 -11.05
C ILE A 25 -4.18 -15.05 -10.15
N ASN A 26 -4.16 -16.16 -9.43
CA ASN A 26 -5.23 -16.55 -8.52
C ASN A 26 -4.95 -16.13 -7.08
N THR A 27 -3.88 -15.38 -6.80
CA THR A 27 -3.55 -14.91 -5.45
C THR A 27 -3.89 -13.43 -5.28
N ALA A 28 -4.55 -13.10 -4.17
CA ALA A 28 -4.77 -11.74 -3.72
C ALA A 28 -4.27 -11.59 -2.28
N PHE A 29 -3.67 -10.44 -1.97
CA PHE A 29 -3.23 -10.08 -0.63
C PHE A 29 -4.19 -9.06 -0.04
N THR A 30 -4.58 -9.28 1.21
CA THR A 30 -5.44 -8.35 1.96
C THR A 30 -4.76 -7.97 3.26
N THR A 31 -4.82 -6.70 3.63
CA THR A 31 -4.50 -6.25 4.99
C THR A 31 -5.66 -5.43 5.55
N VAL A 32 -5.78 -5.39 6.87
CA VAL A 32 -6.89 -4.76 7.59
C VAL A 32 -6.34 -3.90 8.73
N GLY A 33 -7.14 -2.95 9.21
CA GLY A 33 -6.80 -2.17 10.40
C GLY A 33 -5.85 -0.99 10.15
N ILE A 34 -5.67 -0.57 8.90
CA ILE A 34 -4.83 0.58 8.55
C ILE A 34 -5.53 1.86 9.06
N SER A 35 -5.05 2.38 10.19
CA SER A 35 -5.62 3.56 10.87
C SER A 35 -4.58 4.63 11.14
N THR A 36 -3.40 4.23 11.64
CA THR A 36 -2.19 5.09 11.73
C THR A 36 -1.00 4.51 10.97
N CYS A 37 -1.16 3.29 10.45
CA CYS A 37 -0.16 2.54 9.70
C CYS A 37 -0.15 2.95 8.22
N ILE A 38 0.83 2.46 7.47
CA ILE A 38 0.97 2.71 6.03
C ILE A 38 1.04 1.37 5.31
N ALA A 39 0.18 1.17 4.31
CA ALA A 39 0.29 0.02 3.41
C ALA A 39 1.12 0.37 2.17
N PHE A 40 2.07 -0.48 1.80
CA PHE A 40 2.81 -0.38 0.55
C PHE A 40 2.22 -1.40 -0.41
N ILE A 41 1.78 -0.93 -1.57
CA ILE A 41 1.28 -1.76 -2.65
C ILE A 41 2.29 -1.67 -3.77
N ILE A 42 2.69 -2.82 -4.30
CA ILE A 42 3.56 -2.87 -5.46
C ILE A 42 2.98 -3.76 -6.54
N ARG A 43 3.09 -3.33 -7.79
CA ARG A 43 2.75 -4.12 -8.97
C ARG A 43 3.74 -3.85 -10.08
N GLY A 44 4.16 -4.89 -10.77
CA GLY A 44 5.14 -4.76 -11.84
C GLY A 44 5.38 -6.04 -12.60
N GLN A 45 6.51 -6.08 -13.28
CA GLN A 45 7.00 -7.25 -13.99
C GLN A 45 8.49 -7.42 -13.75
N CYS A 46 8.96 -8.66 -13.75
CA CYS A 46 10.36 -9.00 -13.60
C CYS A 46 10.72 -10.19 -14.49
N TRP A 47 12.01 -10.35 -14.80
CA TRP A 47 12.51 -11.51 -15.52
C TRP A 47 12.86 -12.61 -14.52
N ILE A 48 12.21 -13.76 -14.66
CA ILE A 48 12.46 -14.99 -13.91
C ILE A 48 12.71 -16.09 -14.94
N GLU A 49 13.90 -16.71 -14.93
CA GLU A 49 14.28 -17.79 -15.87
C GLU A 49 13.99 -17.45 -17.36
N ASP A 50 14.38 -16.26 -17.81
CA ASP A 50 14.14 -15.74 -19.18
C ASP A 50 12.65 -15.53 -19.56
N GLU A 51 11.74 -15.56 -18.58
CA GLU A 51 10.33 -15.21 -18.77
C GLU A 51 9.98 -13.91 -18.04
N LEU A 52 9.27 -13.02 -18.74
CA LEU A 52 8.73 -11.81 -18.14
C LEU A 52 7.45 -12.15 -17.37
N LYS A 53 7.51 -12.15 -16.04
CA LYS A 53 6.39 -12.49 -15.17
C LYS A 53 5.83 -11.26 -14.45
N PRO A 54 4.50 -11.07 -14.43
CA PRO A 54 3.88 -10.06 -13.59
C PRO A 54 3.99 -10.44 -12.12
N PHE A 55 4.01 -9.43 -11.25
CA PHE A 55 3.95 -9.63 -9.81
C PHE A 55 3.12 -8.54 -9.12
N CYS A 56 2.67 -8.87 -7.92
CA CYS A 56 2.12 -7.91 -6.97
C CYS A 56 2.63 -8.22 -5.56
N GLY A 57 2.52 -7.25 -4.67
CA GLY A 57 2.80 -7.43 -3.26
C GLY A 57 2.16 -6.38 -2.38
N LEU A 58 2.09 -6.70 -1.10
CA LEU A 58 1.51 -5.86 -0.07
C LEU A 58 2.41 -5.90 1.17
N TYR A 59 2.65 -4.75 1.78
CA TYR A 59 3.32 -4.63 3.06
C TYR A 59 2.47 -3.74 3.98
N HIS A 60 2.15 -4.21 5.18
CA HIS A 60 1.49 -3.40 6.20
C HIS A 60 2.55 -2.86 7.16
N TRP A 61 3.03 -1.64 6.93
CA TRP A 61 4.06 -1.04 7.77
C TRP A 61 3.44 -0.28 8.94
N SER A 62 3.86 -0.56 10.17
CA SER A 62 3.40 0.14 11.38
C SER A 62 3.82 1.61 11.47
N GLY A 63 4.74 2.07 10.61
CA GLY A 63 5.27 3.43 10.59
C GLY A 63 6.56 3.57 11.40
N PHE A 64 6.89 4.78 11.86
CA PHE A 64 8.15 4.97 12.57
C PHE A 64 8.12 4.48 14.02
N PRO A 65 9.22 3.90 14.50
CA PRO A 65 9.47 3.80 15.93
C PRO A 65 9.40 5.18 16.60
N ILE A 66 8.75 5.27 17.77
CA ILE A 66 8.52 6.50 18.56
C ILE A 66 9.80 7.32 18.84
N ARG A 67 11.00 6.74 18.67
CA ARG A 67 12.31 7.35 18.99
C ARG A 67 13.28 7.41 17.81
N THR A 68 12.81 7.35 16.58
CA THR A 68 13.67 7.46 15.40
C THR A 68 14.34 8.84 15.32
N LYS A 69 15.67 8.86 15.30
CA LYS A 69 16.47 10.09 15.15
C LYS A 69 16.65 10.51 13.70
N ASN A 70 16.58 9.57 12.76
CA ASN A 70 16.73 9.83 11.33
C ASN A 70 15.64 9.10 10.53
N GLN A 71 14.49 9.76 10.40
CA GLN A 71 13.31 9.21 9.71
C GLN A 71 13.57 8.89 8.23
N MET A 72 14.39 9.69 7.54
CA MET A 72 14.73 9.45 6.15
C MET A 72 15.49 8.13 5.98
N LYS A 73 16.49 7.88 6.84
CA LYS A 73 17.27 6.64 6.77
C LYS A 73 16.42 5.40 7.08
N GLU A 74 15.51 5.49 8.06
CA GLU A 74 14.60 4.37 8.33
C GLU A 74 13.67 4.06 7.15
N ILE A 75 13.17 5.08 6.42
CA ILE A 75 12.38 4.84 5.20
C ILE A 75 13.25 4.17 4.14
N GLU A 76 14.48 4.66 3.93
CA GLU A 76 15.40 4.04 2.98
C GLU A 76 15.65 2.57 3.32
N ASP A 77 15.96 2.28 4.59
CA ASP A 77 16.19 0.92 5.08
C ASP A 77 14.92 0.06 4.91
N THR A 78 13.75 0.62 5.21
CA THR A 78 12.46 -0.08 5.03
C THR A 78 12.18 -0.39 3.55
N LEU A 79 12.46 0.54 2.64
CA LEU A 79 12.33 0.31 1.20
C LEU A 79 13.35 -0.71 0.71
N GLU A 80 14.59 -0.63 1.20
CA GLU A 80 15.65 -1.62 0.91
C GLU A 80 15.22 -3.03 1.28
N ASP A 81 14.76 -3.21 2.51
CA ASP A 81 14.28 -4.49 3.02
C ASP A 81 13.07 -4.98 2.22
N PHE A 82 12.10 -4.09 1.94
CA PHE A 82 10.92 -4.41 1.14
C PHE A 82 11.27 -4.94 -0.27
N PHE A 83 12.20 -4.28 -0.97
CA PHE A 83 12.64 -4.74 -2.30
C PHE A 83 13.53 -5.98 -2.24
N ALA A 84 14.30 -6.17 -1.16
CA ALA A 84 15.08 -7.39 -0.96
C ALA A 84 14.17 -8.60 -0.73
N CYS A 85 13.17 -8.48 0.15
CA CYS A 85 12.19 -9.53 0.39
C CYS A 85 11.38 -9.86 -0.85
N LEU A 86 10.96 -8.86 -1.64
CA LEU A 86 10.29 -9.09 -2.92
C LEU A 86 11.11 -9.98 -3.84
N ARG A 87 12.41 -9.71 -3.96
CA ARG A 87 13.31 -10.50 -4.80
C ARG A 87 13.47 -11.92 -4.27
N GLU A 88 13.63 -12.07 -2.97
CA GLU A 88 13.74 -13.39 -2.32
C GLU A 88 12.48 -14.22 -2.52
N ASP A 89 11.30 -13.66 -2.23
CA ASP A 89 10.02 -14.38 -2.29
C ASP A 89 9.63 -14.78 -3.73
N LEU A 90 10.02 -13.98 -4.72
CA LEU A 90 9.76 -14.24 -6.13
C LEU A 90 10.92 -14.96 -6.85
N ASP A 91 12.00 -15.30 -6.14
CA ASP A 91 13.22 -15.90 -6.68
C ASP A 91 13.80 -15.09 -7.87
N VAL A 92 13.82 -13.76 -7.73
CA VAL A 92 14.33 -12.84 -8.74
C VAL A 92 15.82 -12.61 -8.53
N ASP A 93 16.62 -12.83 -9.56
CA ASP A 93 18.07 -12.57 -9.52
C ASP A 93 18.37 -11.12 -9.05
N ASN A 94 19.38 -10.97 -8.18
CA ASN A 94 19.78 -9.67 -7.64
C ASN A 94 20.25 -8.67 -8.69
N ASN A 95 20.56 -9.11 -9.91
CA ASN A 95 20.94 -8.26 -11.04
C ASN A 95 19.79 -8.04 -12.03
N SER A 96 18.63 -8.67 -11.83
CA SER A 96 17.43 -8.45 -12.65
C SER A 96 16.78 -7.13 -12.30
N ILE A 97 16.30 -6.41 -13.32
CA ILE A 97 15.56 -5.16 -13.13
C ILE A 97 14.10 -5.48 -12.76
N LEU A 98 13.59 -4.85 -11.70
CA LEU A 98 12.17 -4.83 -11.37
C LEU A 98 11.50 -3.67 -12.12
N MET A 99 10.59 -3.96 -13.05
CA MET A 99 9.86 -2.93 -13.81
C MET A 99 8.52 -2.67 -13.14
N LEU A 100 8.39 -1.55 -12.43
CA LEU A 100 7.18 -1.25 -11.69
C LEU A 100 6.14 -0.61 -12.61
N SER A 101 4.91 -1.11 -12.53
CA SER A 101 3.75 -0.43 -13.09
C SER A 101 3.09 0.50 -12.07
N GLU A 102 3.22 0.17 -10.78
CA GLU A 102 2.59 0.88 -9.69
C GLU A 102 3.36 0.66 -8.39
N LEU A 103 3.60 1.75 -7.66
CA LEU A 103 4.07 1.75 -6.28
C LEU A 103 3.19 2.71 -5.49
N VAL A 104 2.36 2.20 -4.59
CA VAL A 104 1.35 2.98 -3.88
C VAL A 104 1.61 2.94 -2.39
N PHE A 105 1.53 4.10 -1.76
CA PHE A 105 1.57 4.24 -0.31
C PHE A 105 0.21 4.71 0.19
N ILE A 106 -0.40 3.96 1.11
CA ILE A 106 -1.70 4.28 1.67
C ILE A 106 -1.60 4.41 3.18
N GLY A 107 -1.70 5.64 3.67
CA GLY A 107 -1.73 5.93 5.12
C GLY A 107 -3.14 6.19 5.61
N GLY A 108 -3.47 5.65 6.78
CA GLY A 108 -4.57 6.16 7.60
C GLY A 108 -4.05 7.21 8.58
N GLU A 109 -4.80 8.29 8.79
CA GLU A 109 -4.56 9.19 9.92
C GLU A 109 -5.73 9.09 10.91
N LYS A 110 -5.44 8.92 12.20
CA LYS A 110 -6.47 9.02 13.23
C LYS A 110 -6.68 10.49 13.59
N CYS A 111 -7.85 11.05 13.28
CA CYS A 111 -8.22 12.40 13.67
C CYS A 111 -8.15 12.54 15.20
N GLN A 112 -7.18 13.29 15.69
CA GLN A 112 -7.11 13.71 17.09
C GLN A 112 -7.50 15.18 17.14
N ALA A 113 -8.41 15.57 18.03
CA ALA A 113 -8.71 16.98 18.26
C ALA A 113 -8.16 17.39 19.64
N ASP A 114 -7.59 18.58 19.75
CA ASP A 114 -7.20 19.15 21.01
C ASP A 114 -8.43 19.53 21.86
N ARG A 115 -8.20 20.04 23.07
CA ARG A 115 -9.30 20.47 23.97
C ARG A 115 -10.07 21.69 23.42
N GLY A 116 -9.54 22.37 22.39
CA GLY A 116 -10.17 23.47 21.67
C GLY A 116 -10.93 23.03 20.41
N GLY A 117 -10.87 21.75 20.03
CA GLY A 117 -11.48 21.23 18.81
C GLY A 117 -10.63 21.42 17.56
N GLU A 118 -9.37 21.85 17.68
CA GLU A 118 -8.45 21.89 16.55
C GLU A 118 -7.83 20.51 16.31
N ILE A 119 -7.74 20.10 15.05
CA ILE A 119 -7.15 18.81 14.68
C ILE A 119 -5.65 18.82 15.03
N ILE A 120 -5.27 17.98 15.98
CA ILE A 120 -3.89 17.58 16.23
C ILE A 120 -3.52 16.55 15.16
N LEU A 121 -2.82 17.02 14.13
CA LEU A 121 -2.18 16.14 13.13
C LEU A 121 -1.12 15.31 13.86
N SER A 122 -1.39 14.01 14.06
CA SER A 122 -0.56 13.15 14.89
C SER A 122 0.04 12.02 14.05
N GLY A 123 1.36 11.98 13.96
CA GLY A 123 2.10 10.86 13.34
C GLY A 123 2.03 10.88 11.82
N THR A 124 0.98 10.28 11.25
CA THR A 124 0.99 9.70 9.90
C THR A 124 1.15 10.70 8.77
N GLU A 125 0.60 11.93 8.83
CA GLU A 125 0.85 12.94 7.78
C GLU A 125 2.34 13.32 7.72
N ARG A 126 3.00 13.46 8.88
CA ARG A 126 4.45 13.72 8.93
C ARG A 126 5.24 12.53 8.38
N GLU A 127 4.75 11.30 8.57
CA GLU A 127 5.39 10.10 8.04
C GLU A 127 5.22 9.99 6.54
N VAL A 128 4.02 10.26 6.03
CA VAL A 128 3.71 10.32 4.60
C VAL A 128 4.47 11.44 3.91
N ASP A 129 4.59 12.62 4.53
CA ASP A 129 5.41 13.73 4.03
C ASP A 129 6.89 13.37 3.97
N CYS A 130 7.40 12.72 5.03
CA CYS A 130 8.78 12.26 5.07
C CYS A 130 9.03 11.19 4.00
N LEU A 131 8.11 10.23 3.87
CA LEU A 131 8.10 9.19 2.85
C LEU A 131 8.10 9.80 1.45
N THR A 132 7.24 10.77 1.18
CA THR A 132 7.19 11.49 -0.09
C THR A 132 8.53 12.10 -0.47
N ARG A 133 9.18 12.79 0.47
CA ARG A 133 10.49 13.41 0.23
C ARG A 133 11.56 12.36 -0.01
N THR A 134 11.58 11.31 0.80
CA THR A 134 12.55 10.21 0.62
C THR A 134 12.35 9.52 -0.72
N LEU A 135 11.11 9.29 -1.18
CA LEU A 135 10.84 8.66 -2.46
C LEU A 135 11.33 9.48 -3.66
N ILE A 136 11.38 10.82 -3.55
CA ILE A 136 11.93 11.68 -4.61
C ILE A 136 13.45 11.50 -4.72
N ASP A 137 14.12 11.36 -3.58
CA ASP A 137 15.58 11.29 -3.50
C ASP A 137 16.12 9.84 -3.52
N PHE A 138 15.25 8.83 -3.43
CA PHE A 138 15.62 7.43 -3.39
C PHE A 138 16.21 6.97 -4.72
N ASP A 139 17.41 6.39 -4.68
CA ASP A 139 18.10 5.88 -5.87
C ASP A 139 17.52 4.52 -6.31
N PHE A 140 16.33 4.54 -6.90
CA PHE A 140 15.70 3.36 -7.51
C PHE A 140 16.61 2.70 -8.55
N SER A 141 17.30 3.53 -9.35
CA SER A 141 18.15 3.05 -10.44
C SER A 141 19.35 2.24 -9.93
N GLY A 142 20.01 2.71 -8.87
CA GLY A 142 21.10 2.01 -8.20
C GLY A 142 20.66 0.70 -7.52
N ARG A 143 19.35 0.54 -7.29
CA ARG A 143 18.73 -0.70 -6.76
C ARG A 143 18.07 -1.58 -7.82
N LEU A 144 18.30 -1.28 -9.09
CA LEU A 144 17.74 -2.02 -10.24
C LEU A 144 16.22 -2.06 -10.22
N ILE A 145 15.61 -0.93 -9.86
CA ILE A 145 14.17 -0.71 -9.89
C ILE A 145 13.90 0.33 -10.97
N ASP A 146 13.20 -0.07 -12.02
CA ASP A 146 12.70 0.83 -13.05
C ASP A 146 11.29 1.27 -12.67
N VAL A 147 11.19 2.50 -12.16
CA VAL A 147 9.93 3.15 -11.79
C VAL A 147 9.98 4.61 -12.19
N LYS A 148 8.90 5.08 -12.79
CA LYS A 148 8.70 6.49 -13.14
C LYS A 148 7.92 7.20 -12.06
N GLN A 149 8.12 8.51 -11.95
CA GLN A 149 7.47 9.31 -10.92
C GLN A 149 5.94 9.21 -10.96
N GLU A 150 5.33 9.14 -12.16
CA GLU A 150 3.87 9.01 -12.33
C GLU A 150 3.31 7.64 -11.88
N GLN A 151 4.18 6.65 -11.67
CA GLN A 151 3.80 5.32 -11.17
C GLN A 151 3.84 5.24 -9.64
N ILE A 152 4.45 6.23 -8.99
CA ILE A 152 4.49 6.38 -7.54
C ILE A 152 3.26 7.19 -7.11
N LYS A 153 2.37 6.55 -6.36
CA LYS A 153 1.11 7.14 -5.90
C LYS A 153 1.03 7.16 -4.40
N GLN A 154 0.29 8.12 -3.88
CA GLN A 154 0.07 8.28 -2.45
C GLN A 154 -1.41 8.56 -2.22
N HIS A 155 -1.97 7.86 -1.24
CA HIS A 155 -3.33 8.09 -0.79
C HIS A 155 -3.32 8.27 0.72
N HIS A 156 -4.04 9.29 1.17
CA HIS A 156 -4.18 9.61 2.57
C HIS A 156 -5.66 9.60 2.94
N PHE A 157 -6.01 8.92 4.02
CA PHE A 157 -7.37 8.79 4.51
C PHE A 157 -7.47 9.25 5.94
N LEU A 158 -8.38 10.18 6.20
CA LEU A 158 -8.74 10.59 7.56
C LEU A 158 -9.69 9.55 8.14
N THR A 159 -9.24 8.86 9.18
CA THR A 159 -10.00 7.90 9.98
C THR A 159 -10.39 8.54 11.33
N SER A 160 -11.60 8.29 11.83
CA SER A 160 -12.08 8.75 13.14
C SER A 160 -12.56 7.57 14.01
N GLY A 161 -12.47 7.72 15.33
CA GLY A 161 -12.98 6.72 16.28
C GLY A 161 -12.39 5.32 16.07
N ASP A 162 -13.24 4.41 15.58
CA ASP A 162 -12.95 2.99 15.30
C ASP A 162 -12.89 2.69 13.78
N GLN A 163 -12.73 3.73 12.95
CA GLN A 163 -12.50 3.58 11.52
C GLN A 163 -11.11 3.03 11.22
N SER A 164 -11.05 2.20 10.19
CA SER A 164 -9.81 1.69 9.63
C SER A 164 -10.01 1.31 8.18
N LEU A 165 -8.92 1.26 7.41
CA LEU A 165 -8.97 0.76 6.04
C LEU A 165 -8.61 -0.73 6.00
N SER A 166 -9.26 -1.41 5.07
CA SER A 166 -8.86 -2.70 4.56
C SER A 166 -8.42 -2.53 3.10
N ILE A 167 -7.26 -3.06 2.73
CA ILE A 167 -6.67 -2.94 1.39
C ILE A 167 -6.52 -4.33 0.80
N THR A 168 -6.88 -4.50 -0.46
CA THR A 168 -6.67 -5.76 -1.20
C THR A 168 -5.97 -5.48 -2.52
N VAL A 169 -4.95 -6.28 -2.85
CA VAL A 169 -4.19 -6.20 -4.11
C VAL A 169 -4.11 -7.58 -4.78
N ASN A 170 -4.18 -7.58 -6.10
CA ASN A 170 -3.82 -8.71 -6.96
C ASN A 170 -3.03 -8.20 -8.17
N LEU A 171 -2.71 -9.08 -9.13
CA LEU A 171 -1.94 -8.70 -10.32
C LEU A 171 -2.62 -7.63 -11.19
N THR A 172 -3.95 -7.58 -11.18
CA THR A 172 -4.74 -6.75 -12.09
C THR A 172 -5.11 -5.39 -11.50
N ASN A 173 -5.37 -5.31 -10.20
CA ASN A 173 -5.80 -4.09 -9.53
C ASN A 173 -5.52 -4.15 -8.03
N TRP A 174 -5.84 -3.04 -7.37
CA TRP A 174 -6.00 -2.99 -5.93
C TRP A 174 -7.27 -2.21 -5.59
N SER A 175 -7.78 -2.41 -4.38
CA SER A 175 -8.97 -1.73 -3.85
C SER A 175 -8.82 -1.48 -2.35
N TYR A 176 -9.63 -0.57 -1.83
CA TYR A 176 -9.72 -0.31 -0.40
C TYR A 176 -11.19 -0.27 0.05
N LEU A 177 -11.41 -0.59 1.32
CA LEU A 177 -12.67 -0.47 2.02
C LEU A 177 -12.43 0.31 3.31
N LEU A 178 -13.21 1.36 3.56
CA LEU A 178 -13.22 2.05 4.85
C LEU A 178 -14.26 1.37 5.74
N ASP A 179 -13.80 0.74 6.82
CA ASP A 179 -14.65 0.11 7.82
C ASP A 179 -15.26 1.17 8.76
N ASN A 180 -16.52 1.00 9.13
CA ASN A 180 -17.29 1.93 9.96
C ASN A 180 -17.33 3.39 9.45
N PRO A 181 -17.66 3.65 8.18
CA PRO A 181 -17.75 5.02 7.69
C PRO A 181 -18.78 5.78 8.54
N GLU A 182 -18.41 6.97 9.03
CA GLU A 182 -19.38 7.83 9.70
C GLU A 182 -20.50 8.15 8.70
N PRO A 183 -21.77 8.17 9.14
CA PRO A 183 -22.82 8.66 8.27
C PRO A 183 -22.44 10.08 7.86
N ILE A 184 -22.35 10.33 6.55
CA ILE A 184 -22.12 11.67 6.03
C ILE A 184 -23.27 12.54 6.54
N VAL A 185 -23.03 13.30 7.60
CA VAL A 185 -23.97 14.31 8.07
C VAL A 185 -23.82 15.47 7.09
N ASN A 186 -24.54 15.40 5.98
CA ASN A 186 -24.71 16.56 5.12
C ASN A 186 -25.34 17.65 5.97
N SER A 187 -24.58 18.72 6.23
CA SER A 187 -25.06 19.91 6.92
C SER A 187 -26.24 20.60 6.22
N ASP A 188 -26.65 20.10 5.05
CA ASP A 188 -27.79 20.56 4.25
C ASP A 188 -28.94 19.54 4.10
N GLY A 189 -28.97 18.44 4.85
CA GLY A 189 -30.17 17.59 4.95
C GLY A 189 -30.60 16.88 3.66
N ILE A 190 -29.71 16.69 2.71
CA ILE A 190 -29.95 15.86 1.51
C ILE A 190 -29.18 14.55 1.70
N GLN A 191 -29.86 13.41 1.85
CA GLN A 191 -29.20 12.10 1.85
C GLN A 191 -28.52 11.85 0.49
N PRO A 192 -27.25 11.42 0.44
CA PRO A 192 -26.72 10.82 -0.76
C PRO A 192 -27.10 9.33 -0.80
N ASP A 193 -27.62 8.89 -1.94
CA ASP A 193 -27.86 7.47 -2.22
C ASP A 193 -26.56 6.69 -2.03
N SER A 194 -26.65 5.63 -1.23
CA SER A 194 -25.56 4.73 -0.87
C SER A 194 -25.16 3.87 -2.07
N GLU A 195 -24.24 4.33 -2.91
CA GLU A 195 -23.44 3.50 -3.82
C GLU A 195 -22.32 4.35 -4.48
N PHE A 196 -21.21 4.58 -3.78
CA PHE A 196 -19.97 5.04 -4.40
C PHE A 196 -18.97 3.88 -4.50
N TYR A 197 -19.14 3.06 -5.55
CA TYR A 197 -18.08 2.19 -6.04
C TYR A 197 -17.15 3.01 -6.94
N PHE A 198 -15.98 3.39 -6.45
CA PHE A 198 -14.89 3.82 -7.34
C PHE A 198 -14.13 2.60 -7.85
N SER A 199 -14.60 2.04 -8.96
CA SER A 199 -13.79 1.17 -9.81
C SER A 199 -12.90 2.07 -10.67
N MET A 200 -11.63 2.28 -10.29
CA MET A 200 -10.65 2.80 -11.25
C MET A 200 -10.28 1.69 -12.23
N ARG A 201 -10.64 1.89 -13.50
CA ARG A 201 -10.20 1.09 -14.65
C ARG A 201 -8.83 1.54 -15.13
#